data_AF-A0AAQ4PFS1-F1
#
_entry.id   AF-A0AAQ4PFS1-F1
#
_cell.length_a   1.000
_cell.length_b   1.000
_cell.length_c   1.000
_cell.angle_alpha   90.00
_cell.angle_beta   90.00
_cell.angle_gamma   90.00
#
_symmetry.space_group_name_H-M   'P 1'
#
loop_
_entity.id
_entity.type
_entity.pdbx_description
1 polymer ?
#
loop_
_entity_poly.entity_id
_entity_poly.type
_entity_poly.pdbx_seq_one_letter_code
_entity_poly.pdbx_strand_id
1 'polypeptide(L)'
;MTGAAVSVCLLFLLSVCSACYISNCPIGGKRSIMDAPLRKCMSCGPGDRGRCFGPGICCGEGLGCLLSSPETARCGEENYLLTPCQAGGRPCGSDGGRCAASGVCCDSESCTTDQSCLVDDEGDEQAGQFEGSDPGDIILRILHLARLNSPHRVHQ
;
A
#
# COMPACT_ATOMS: atom_id res chain seq x y z
N MET A 1 39.56 11.69 47.28
CA MET A 1 39.30 12.43 46.01
C MET A 1 38.52 11.55 45.03
N THR A 2 37.35 11.04 45.42
CA THR A 2 36.61 10.04 44.61
C THR A 2 35.13 10.39 44.43
N GLY A 3 34.49 11.04 45.41
CA GLY A 3 33.05 11.39 45.32
C GLY A 3 32.72 12.42 44.24
N ALA A 4 33.59 13.42 44.03
CA ALA A 4 33.38 14.44 42.99
C ALA A 4 33.47 13.85 41.58
N ALA A 5 34.44 12.96 41.33
CA ALA A 5 34.59 12.28 40.05
C ALA A 5 33.40 11.35 39.76
N VAL A 6 32.92 10.61 40.76
CA VAL A 6 31.74 9.74 40.62
C VAL A 6 30.48 10.55 40.32
N SER A 7 30.28 11.69 41.01
CA SER A 7 29.15 12.59 40.76
C SER A 7 29.16 13.15 39.33
N VAL A 8 30.32 13.60 38.85
CA VAL A 8 30.47 14.11 37.47
C VAL A 8 30.20 13.02 36.44
N CYS A 9 30.69 11.79 36.66
CA CYS A 9 30.40 10.66 35.77
C CYS A 9 28.90 10.32 35.72
N LEU A 10 28.21 10.32 36.86
CA LEU A 10 26.77 10.03 36.91
C LEU A 10 25.95 11.11 36.19
N LEU A 11 26.28 12.39 36.37
CA LEU A 11 25.62 13.49 35.65
C LEU A 11 25.85 13.40 34.14
N PHE A 12 27.04 13.00 33.71
CA PHE A 12 27.36 12.81 32.30
C PHE A 12 26.57 11.64 31.69
N LEU A 13 26.48 10.51 32.39
CA LEU A 13 25.67 9.36 31.96
C LEU A 13 24.18 9.71 31.86
N LEU A 14 23.62 10.41 32.85
CA LEU A 14 22.22 10.86 32.83
C LEU A 14 21.95 11.81 31.66
N SER A 15 22.89 12.73 31.38
CA SER A 15 22.81 13.64 30.23
C SER A 15 22.79 12.87 28.90
N VAL A 16 23.73 11.94 28.70
CA VAL A 16 23.80 11.11 27.48
C VAL A 16 22.57 10.21 27.34
N CYS A 17 22.07 9.62 28.43
CA CYS A 17 20.84 8.83 28.42
C CYS A 17 19.59 9.66 28.06
N SER A 18 19.51 10.92 28.51
CA SER A 18 18.42 11.82 28.13
C SER A 18 18.50 12.27 26.67
N ALA A 19 19.71 12.45 26.14
CA ALA A 19 19.92 12.83 24.73
C ALA A 19 19.62 11.68 23.74
N CYS A 20 19.73 10.42 24.18
CA CYS A 20 19.33 9.24 23.39
C CYS A 20 17.89 8.79 23.65
N TYR A 21 17.17 9.44 24.57
CA TYR A 21 15.76 9.13 24.83
C TYR A 21 14.89 9.84 23.78
N ILE A 22 14.67 9.19 22.64
CA ILE A 22 13.72 9.65 21.63
C ILE A 22 12.31 9.48 22.22
N SER A 23 11.78 10.55 22.84
CA SER A 23 10.41 10.61 23.38
C SER A 23 9.35 10.67 22.27
N ASN A 24 9.76 10.87 21.03
CA ASN A 24 8.93 11.04 19.84
C ASN A 24 9.22 9.96 18.80
N CYS A 25 9.28 8.69 19.24
CA CYS A 25 9.26 7.61 18.25
C CYS A 25 7.86 7.58 17.62
N PRO A 26 7.73 7.74 16.29
CA PRO A 26 6.45 7.56 15.63
C PRO A 26 5.90 6.17 15.96
N ILE A 27 4.58 6.09 16.09
CA ILE A 27 3.90 4.82 16.38
C ILE A 27 4.15 3.88 15.20
N GLY A 28 5.00 2.88 15.40
CA GLY A 28 5.48 2.02 14.31
C GLY A 28 6.99 1.80 14.35
N GLY A 29 7.44 0.83 15.15
CA GLY A 29 8.79 0.30 14.98
C GLY A 29 8.93 -0.33 13.59
N LYS A 30 10.16 -0.46 13.05
CA LYS A 30 10.47 -0.96 11.69
C LYS A 30 9.76 -2.27 11.25
N ARG A 31 9.10 -2.99 12.16
CA ARG A 31 8.48 -4.31 11.94
C ARG A 31 6.99 -4.37 12.26
N SER A 32 6.37 -3.33 12.82
CA SER A 32 4.98 -3.44 13.32
C SER A 32 3.91 -3.06 12.30
N ILE A 33 4.28 -2.65 11.08
CA ILE A 33 3.33 -2.15 10.08
C ILE A 33 3.26 -2.98 8.78
N MET A 34 4.09 -4.03 8.66
CA MET A 34 4.21 -4.79 7.40
C MET A 34 3.06 -5.78 7.16
N ASP A 35 2.23 -6.09 8.16
CA ASP A 35 1.16 -7.11 8.08
C ASP A 35 -0.27 -6.56 8.12
N ALA A 36 -0.46 -5.24 8.21
CA ALA A 36 -1.79 -4.66 8.16
C ALA A 36 -2.19 -4.37 6.69
N PRO A 37 -3.40 -4.74 6.25
CA PRO A 37 -3.87 -4.35 4.92
C PRO A 37 -3.83 -2.83 4.78
N LEU A 38 -3.09 -2.36 3.77
CA LEU A 38 -2.92 -0.93 3.48
C LEU A 38 -4.29 -0.29 3.19
N ARG A 39 -4.58 0.82 3.85
CA ARG A 39 -5.81 1.57 3.56
C ARG A 39 -5.75 2.13 2.14
N LYS A 40 -6.91 2.31 1.51
CA LYS A 40 -6.99 3.10 0.27
C LYS A 40 -6.72 4.56 0.59
N CYS A 41 -5.94 5.23 -0.26
CA CYS A 41 -5.73 6.67 -0.13
C CYS A 41 -7.07 7.43 -0.27
N MET A 42 -7.13 8.64 0.25
CA MET A 42 -8.34 9.46 0.28
C MET A 42 -8.88 9.76 -1.12
N SER A 43 -10.19 10.04 -1.18
CA SER A 43 -10.85 10.46 -2.41
C SER A 43 -10.54 11.92 -2.73
N CYS A 44 -10.54 12.24 -4.02
CA CYS A 44 -10.26 13.56 -4.54
C CYS A 44 -10.99 13.82 -5.86
N GLY A 45 -10.91 15.05 -6.36
CA GLY A 45 -11.52 15.45 -7.62
C GLY A 45 -13.04 15.63 -7.56
N PRO A 46 -13.66 16.01 -8.69
CA PRO A 46 -15.10 16.27 -8.79
C PRO A 46 -15.92 15.04 -8.39
N GLY A 47 -16.77 15.19 -7.37
CA GLY A 47 -17.65 14.12 -6.88
C GLY A 47 -16.92 12.96 -6.22
N ASP A 48 -15.72 13.17 -5.67
CA ASP A 48 -14.92 12.14 -4.98
C ASP A 48 -14.63 10.90 -5.87
N ARG A 49 -14.63 11.08 -7.19
CA ARG A 49 -14.45 10.00 -8.17
C ARG A 49 -12.99 9.61 -8.38
N GLY A 50 -12.06 10.42 -7.91
CA GLY A 50 -10.62 10.15 -7.97
C GLY A 50 -10.05 9.66 -6.64
N ARG A 51 -8.78 9.25 -6.68
CA ARG A 51 -7.96 8.87 -5.52
C ARG A 51 -6.60 9.56 -5.61
N CYS A 52 -6.03 9.85 -4.45
CA CYS A 52 -4.71 10.46 -4.36
C CYS A 52 -3.62 9.43 -4.65
N PHE A 53 -2.72 9.78 -5.58
CA PHE A 53 -1.50 9.00 -5.89
C PHE A 53 -0.25 9.66 -5.30
N GLY A 54 -0.29 10.98 -5.05
CA GLY A 54 0.78 11.76 -4.44
C GLY A 54 0.31 13.14 -3.99
N PRO A 55 1.16 13.94 -3.31
CA PRO A 55 0.82 15.29 -2.90
C PRO A 55 0.71 16.21 -4.13
N GLY A 56 -0.52 16.38 -4.63
CA GLY A 56 -0.80 17.11 -5.86
C GLY A 56 -1.18 16.23 -7.06
N ILE A 57 -1.44 14.93 -6.85
CA ILE A 57 -1.83 14.01 -7.93
C ILE A 57 -3.15 13.32 -7.55
N CYS A 58 -4.18 13.57 -8.35
CA CYS A 58 -5.50 12.95 -8.20
C CYS A 58 -5.90 12.26 -9.51
N CYS A 59 -6.16 10.95 -9.47
CA CYS A 59 -6.54 10.20 -10.66
C CYS A 59 -7.78 9.32 -10.42
N GLY A 60 -8.56 9.09 -11.47
CA GLY A 60 -9.69 8.18 -11.43
C GLY A 60 -10.15 7.75 -12.82
N GLU A 61 -10.81 6.59 -12.89
CA GLU A 61 -11.37 6.09 -14.14
C GLU A 61 -12.44 7.07 -14.68
N GLY A 62 -12.30 7.46 -15.95
CA GLY A 62 -13.13 8.46 -16.60
C GLY A 62 -12.86 9.92 -16.18
N LEU A 63 -12.18 10.17 -15.06
CA LEU A 63 -11.67 11.51 -14.69
C LEU A 63 -10.34 11.82 -15.39
N GLY A 64 -9.52 10.80 -15.63
CA GLY A 64 -8.12 10.96 -16.00
C GLY A 64 -7.29 11.30 -14.77
N CYS A 65 -6.23 12.09 -14.96
CA CYS A 65 -5.35 12.56 -13.88
C CYS A 65 -5.28 14.08 -13.84
N LEU A 66 -5.48 14.64 -12.65
CA LEU A 66 -5.30 16.04 -12.32
C LEU A 66 -3.97 16.17 -11.57
N LEU A 67 -3.11 17.06 -12.05
CA LEU A 67 -1.78 17.31 -11.52
C LEU A 67 -1.68 18.77 -11.07
N SER A 68 -1.20 19.00 -9.85
CA SER A 68 -0.90 20.32 -9.29
C SER A 68 -2.05 21.33 -9.43
N SER A 69 -3.29 20.84 -9.32
CA SER A 69 -4.51 21.63 -9.47
C SER A 69 -5.17 21.87 -8.10
N PRO A 70 -6.06 22.86 -7.93
CA PRO A 70 -6.72 23.09 -6.65
C PRO A 70 -7.53 21.88 -6.17
N GLU A 71 -8.04 21.06 -7.09
CA GLU A 71 -8.74 19.81 -6.79
C GLU A 71 -7.83 18.74 -6.16
N THR A 72 -6.51 18.87 -6.30
CA THR A 72 -5.50 17.98 -5.73
C THR A 72 -5.01 18.42 -4.35
N ALA A 73 -5.40 19.61 -3.87
CA ALA A 73 -4.93 20.17 -2.59
C ALA A 73 -5.24 19.24 -1.41
N ARG A 74 -6.38 18.52 -1.46
CA ARG A 74 -6.76 17.53 -0.45
C ARG A 74 -5.75 16.39 -0.35
N CYS A 75 -5.10 16.00 -1.44
CA CYS A 75 -4.08 14.94 -1.42
C CYS A 75 -2.84 15.30 -0.60
N GLY A 76 -2.59 16.58 -0.34
CA GLY A 76 -1.54 16.99 0.61
C GLY A 76 -1.84 16.57 2.06
N GLU A 77 -3.11 16.33 2.39
CA GLU A 77 -3.54 15.92 3.73
C GLU A 77 -3.08 14.48 4.07
N GLU A 78 -2.87 13.64 3.06
CA GLU A 78 -2.28 12.30 3.23
C GLU A 78 -0.93 12.33 3.97
N ASN A 79 -0.13 13.39 3.80
CA ASN A 79 1.17 13.52 4.45
C ASN A 79 1.07 13.64 5.99
N TYR A 80 -0.09 14.01 6.52
CA TYR A 80 -0.31 14.14 7.96
C TYR A 80 -0.88 12.87 8.58
N LEU A 81 -1.26 11.88 7.76
CA LEU A 81 -1.80 10.61 8.24
C LEU A 81 -0.67 9.63 8.53
N LEU A 82 -0.60 9.17 9.78
CA LEU A 82 0.44 8.23 10.24
C LEU A 82 0.27 6.80 9.71
N THR A 83 -0.87 6.50 9.09
CA THR A 83 -1.14 5.18 8.51
C THR A 83 -0.83 5.22 7.02
N PRO A 84 0.03 4.33 6.49
CA PRO A 84 0.34 4.31 5.07
C PRO A 84 -0.90 3.92 4.27
N CYS A 85 -1.06 4.55 3.11
CA CYS A 85 -2.10 4.20 2.16
C CYS A 85 -1.49 3.69 0.85
N GLN A 86 -2.32 3.02 0.07
CA GLN A 86 -1.98 2.65 -1.29
C GLN A 86 -3.07 3.15 -2.23
N ALA A 87 -2.63 3.84 -3.29
CA ALA A 87 -3.50 4.16 -4.41
C ALA A 87 -3.92 2.84 -5.10
N GLY A 88 -5.13 2.80 -5.65
CA GLY A 88 -5.65 1.61 -6.33
C GLY A 88 -4.85 1.26 -7.60
N GLY A 89 -5.33 0.25 -8.32
CA GLY A 89 -4.76 -0.13 -9.61
C GLY A 89 -3.62 -1.15 -9.50
N ARG A 90 -3.36 -1.76 -10.65
CA ARG A 90 -2.27 -2.72 -10.87
C ARG A 90 -0.91 -2.00 -10.93
N PRO A 91 0.18 -2.65 -10.46
CA PRO A 91 1.51 -2.07 -10.55
C PRO A 91 1.94 -1.88 -12.01
N CYS A 92 2.70 -0.81 -12.26
CA CYS A 92 3.26 -0.46 -13.56
C CYS A 92 4.61 0.25 -13.37
N GLY A 93 5.42 0.32 -14.43
CA GLY A 93 6.76 0.89 -14.37
C GLY A 93 7.72 0.17 -13.42
N SER A 94 8.85 0.82 -13.13
CA SER A 94 9.94 0.28 -12.30
C SER A 94 9.94 0.83 -10.87
N ASP A 95 9.35 2.02 -10.67
CA ASP A 95 9.50 2.83 -9.46
C ASP A 95 8.32 2.69 -8.48
N GLY A 96 7.63 1.53 -8.52
CA GLY A 96 6.46 1.30 -7.67
C GLY A 96 5.21 2.07 -8.11
N GLY A 97 5.18 2.51 -9.37
CA GLY A 97 4.02 3.14 -9.99
C GLY A 97 2.80 2.23 -10.05
N ARG A 98 1.62 2.84 -10.19
CA ARG A 98 0.34 2.13 -10.32
C ARG A 98 -0.52 2.76 -11.39
N CYS A 99 -1.28 1.93 -12.08
CA CYS A 99 -2.19 2.39 -13.12
C CYS A 99 -3.30 3.23 -12.51
N ALA A 100 -3.30 4.51 -12.88
CA ALA A 100 -4.13 5.53 -12.24
C ALA A 100 -5.35 5.89 -13.09
N ALA A 101 -5.22 5.74 -14.41
CA ALA A 101 -6.27 5.85 -15.41
C ALA A 101 -5.88 5.00 -16.64
N SER A 102 -6.79 4.86 -17.61
CA SER A 102 -6.51 4.09 -18.83
C SER A 102 -5.29 4.65 -19.56
N GLY A 103 -4.26 3.82 -19.71
CA GLY A 103 -3.00 4.16 -20.35
C GLY A 103 -2.07 5.08 -19.54
N VAL A 104 -2.34 5.32 -18.24
CA VAL A 104 -1.54 6.23 -17.40
C VAL A 104 -1.03 5.52 -16.15
N CYS A 105 0.29 5.48 -15.98
CA CYS A 105 1.00 4.99 -14.81
C CYS A 105 1.44 6.17 -13.94
N CYS A 106 1.12 6.17 -12.65
CA CYS A 106 1.55 7.21 -11.72
C CYS A 106 2.28 6.65 -10.51
N ASP A 107 3.33 7.34 -10.09
CA ASP A 107 3.95 7.22 -8.78
C ASP A 107 3.55 8.41 -7.90
N SER A 108 4.23 8.60 -6.76
CA SER A 108 3.92 9.70 -5.83
C SER A 108 4.32 11.08 -6.32
N GLU A 109 5.15 11.17 -7.36
CA GLU A 109 5.75 12.42 -7.85
C GLU A 109 5.30 12.76 -9.27
N SER A 110 5.03 11.76 -10.11
CA SER A 110 4.76 11.95 -11.53
C SER A 110 3.80 10.93 -12.12
N CYS A 111 3.30 11.23 -13.31
CA CYS A 111 2.51 10.33 -14.14
C CYS A 111 3.10 10.27 -15.55
N THR A 112 3.14 9.06 -16.12
CA THR A 112 3.61 8.81 -17.48
C THR A 112 2.62 7.92 -18.22
N THR A 113 2.61 8.02 -19.55
CA THR A 113 1.80 7.13 -20.38
C THR A 113 2.41 5.73 -20.40
N ASP A 114 1.63 4.72 -20.10
CA ASP A 114 2.06 3.31 -20.07
C ASP A 114 0.98 2.43 -20.70
N GLN A 115 1.35 1.69 -21.74
CA GLN A 115 0.45 0.77 -22.44
C GLN A 115 0.00 -0.39 -21.56
N SER A 116 0.79 -0.76 -20.55
CA SER A 116 0.39 -1.77 -19.58
C SER A 116 -0.77 -1.33 -18.69
N CYS A 117 -1.14 -0.04 -18.71
CA CYS A 117 -2.31 0.50 -18.02
C CYS A 117 -3.53 0.69 -18.92
N LEU A 118 -3.46 0.31 -20.19
CA LEU A 118 -4.65 0.27 -21.03
C LEU A 118 -5.56 -0.84 -20.51
N VAL A 119 -6.81 -0.50 -20.27
CA VAL A 119 -7.85 -1.49 -19.96
C VAL A 119 -8.23 -2.10 -21.30
N ASP A 120 -7.73 -3.30 -21.57
CA ASP A 120 -8.34 -4.15 -22.60
C ASP A 120 -9.77 -4.42 -22.12
N ASP A 121 -10.76 -4.12 -22.96
CA ASP A 121 -12.20 -4.31 -22.70
C ASP A 121 -12.57 -5.80 -22.66
N GLU A 122 -11.78 -6.61 -21.95
CA GLU A 122 -12.03 -8.02 -21.70
C GLU A 122 -11.79 -8.29 -20.20
N GLY A 123 -12.74 -7.78 -19.40
CA GLY A 123 -13.15 -8.34 -18.12
C GLY A 123 -12.12 -8.39 -16.99
N ASP A 124 -12.23 -7.46 -16.04
CA ASP A 124 -12.23 -7.89 -14.63
C ASP A 124 -12.95 -6.89 -13.73
N GLU A 125 -14.26 -7.10 -13.59
CA GLU A 125 -14.98 -6.73 -12.37
C GLU A 125 -14.43 -7.58 -11.22
N GLN A 126 -13.31 -7.16 -10.63
CA GLN A 126 -12.91 -7.60 -9.29
C GLN A 126 -12.83 -6.42 -8.34
N ALA A 127 -13.93 -5.65 -8.33
CA ALA A 127 -14.37 -5.01 -7.11
C ALA A 127 -15.01 -6.06 -6.20
N GLY A 128 -14.24 -6.57 -5.24
CA GLY A 128 -14.78 -7.08 -3.98
C GLY A 128 -15.16 -8.56 -3.96
N GLN A 129 -14.17 -9.41 -3.69
CA GLN A 129 -14.40 -10.59 -2.85
C GLN A 129 -13.09 -11.00 -2.17
N PHE A 130 -12.67 -10.20 -1.19
CA PHE A 130 -11.95 -10.77 -0.06
C PHE A 130 -13.02 -11.34 0.90
N GLU A 131 -13.76 -12.35 0.44
CA GLU A 131 -14.44 -13.25 1.35
C GLU A 131 -13.37 -14.23 1.83
N GLY A 132 -13.22 -14.30 3.15
CA GLY A 132 -12.22 -15.12 3.81
C GLY A 132 -12.23 -16.52 3.22
N SER A 133 -11.07 -16.94 2.71
CA SER A 133 -10.91 -18.26 2.12
C SER A 133 -11.16 -19.31 3.20
N ASP A 134 -12.36 -19.90 3.17
CA ASP A 134 -12.72 -21.06 3.97
C ASP A 134 -11.79 -22.21 3.53
N PRO A 135 -11.01 -22.83 4.44
CA PRO A 135 -10.14 -23.96 4.11
C PRO A 135 -10.87 -25.13 3.44
N GLY A 136 -12.21 -25.20 3.51
CA GLY A 136 -13.03 -26.19 2.80
C GLY A 136 -12.97 -26.11 1.27
N ASP A 137 -12.85 -24.92 0.68
CA ASP A 137 -12.90 -24.74 -0.78
C ASP A 137 -11.64 -25.23 -1.49
N ILE A 138 -10.49 -25.10 -0.83
CA ILE A 138 -9.22 -25.63 -1.32
C ILE A 138 -9.26 -27.16 -1.32
N ILE A 139 -9.83 -27.75 -0.26
CA ILE A 139 -9.97 -29.21 -0.14
C ILE A 139 -10.89 -29.76 -1.23
N LEU A 140 -11.99 -29.07 -1.55
CA LEU A 140 -12.90 -29.48 -2.63
C LEU A 140 -12.24 -29.42 -4.02
N ARG A 141 -11.44 -28.37 -4.29
CA ARG A 141 -10.68 -28.26 -5.55
C ARG A 141 -9.64 -29.36 -5.69
N ILE A 142 -8.93 -29.71 -4.61
CA ILE A 142 -7.95 -30.81 -4.60
C ILE A 142 -8.66 -32.17 -4.80
N LEU A 143 -9.82 -32.39 -4.17
CA LEU A 143 -10.62 -33.60 -4.35
C LEU A 143 -11.13 -33.74 -5.79
N HIS A 144 -11.52 -32.64 -6.44
CA HIS A 144 -11.90 -32.64 -7.85
C HIS A 144 -10.74 -32.97 -8.78
N LEU A 145 -9.54 -32.46 -8.51
CA LEU A 145 -8.32 -32.79 -9.28
C LEU A 145 -7.90 -34.25 -9.09
N ALA A 146 -8.03 -34.79 -7.88
CA ALA A 146 -7.78 -36.21 -7.60
C ALA A 146 -8.79 -37.14 -8.29
N ARG A 147 -10.03 -36.68 -8.49
CA ARG A 147 -11.09 -37.45 -9.18
C ARG A 147 -10.87 -37.57 -10.69
N LEU A 148 -10.17 -36.61 -11.31
CA LEU A 148 -9.77 -36.67 -12.72
C LEU A 148 -8.55 -37.59 -12.96
N ASN A 149 -7.79 -37.91 -11.91
CA ASN A 149 -6.59 -38.75 -11.96
C ASN A 149 -6.80 -40.15 -11.35
N SER A 150 -8.00 -40.72 -11.46
CA SER A 150 -8.22 -42.13 -11.14
C SER A 150 -8.17 -43.00 -12.41
N PRO A 151 -7.03 -43.66 -12.74
CA PRO A 151 -7.00 -44.72 -13.70
C PRO A 151 -7.33 -46.03 -12.96
N HIS A 152 -8.54 -46.56 -13.15
CA HIS A 152 -8.80 -47.94 -12.75
C HIS A 152 -9.74 -48.66 -13.72
N ARG A 153 -9.16 -49.39 -14.69
CA ARG A 153 -9.20 -50.87 -14.75
C ARG A 153 -8.60 -51.38 -16.08
N VAL A 154 -7.55 -52.22 -16.02
CA VAL A 154 -7.54 -53.71 -16.03
C VAL A 154 -7.65 -54.30 -17.45
N HIS A 155 -6.60 -55.00 -17.89
CA HIS A 155 -6.65 -56.38 -18.42
C HIS A 155 -5.23 -56.87 -18.75
N GLN A 156 -4.68 -57.79 -17.95
CA GLN A 156 -4.47 -59.19 -18.31
C GLN A 156 -3.99 -59.99 -17.10
#